data_AF-A0A8B9JMN3-F1
#
_entry.id   AF-A0A8B9JMN3-F1
#
_cell.length_a   1.000
_cell.length_b   1.000
_cell.length_c   1.000
_cell.angle_alpha   90.00
_cell.angle_beta   90.00
_cell.angle_gamma   90.00
#
_symmetry.space_group_name_H-M   'P 1'
#
loop_
_entity.id
_entity.type
_entity.pdbx_description
1 polymer ?
#
loop_
_entity_poly.entity_id
_entity_poly.type
_entity_poly.pdbx_seq_one_letter_code
_entity_poly.pdbx_strand_id
1 'polypeptide(L)'
;MKVKPINKRASGQAFEVILKPPSPTSDGGYSITSPPKKEVSLENIQKKLEAAEDRRRSQEAQVLKALAEKREHERDVLLKAMEENSNFSKMAEEKLTSKMEHNTKNREALLLAMLERLQEKVRTHFTSFQPQWPCPYLCPCGECRTSLLTLTHTHTHTS
;
A
#
# COMPACT_ATOMS: atom_id res chain seq x y z
N MET A 1 83.16 42.30 13.61
CA MET A 1 82.15 42.11 14.67
C MET A 1 81.79 43.47 15.27
N LYS A 2 80.51 43.83 15.30
CA LYS A 2 79.99 45.09 15.86
C LYS A 2 78.94 44.78 16.93
N VAL A 3 79.03 45.43 18.08
CA VAL A 3 78.08 45.25 19.19
C VAL A 3 77.25 46.52 19.34
N LYS A 4 75.92 46.40 19.33
CA LYS A 4 74.98 47.50 19.59
C LYS A 4 74.24 47.23 20.90
N PRO A 5 74.40 48.07 21.93
CA PRO A 5 73.62 47.94 23.17
C PRO A 5 72.13 48.15 22.89
N ILE A 6 71.26 47.30 23.44
CA ILE A 6 69.80 47.42 23.30
C ILE A 6 69.20 48.00 24.58
N ASN A 7 69.35 47.29 25.70
CA ASN A 7 68.76 47.70 26.98
C ASN A 7 69.58 47.13 28.15
N LYS A 8 69.67 47.88 29.24
CA LYS A 8 70.14 47.38 30.53
C LYS A 8 68.99 47.43 31.53
N ARG A 9 68.68 46.28 32.13
CA ARG A 9 67.71 46.13 33.21
C ARG A 9 68.43 45.66 34.47
N ALA A 10 67.81 45.81 35.63
CA ALA A 10 68.32 45.25 36.89
C ALA A 10 68.65 43.74 36.80
N SER A 11 67.96 42.99 35.94
CA SER A 11 68.19 41.55 35.72
C SER A 11 69.33 41.22 34.73
N GLY A 12 69.95 42.22 34.08
CA GLY A 12 71.03 41.98 33.12
C GLY A 12 71.12 42.99 31.98
N GLN A 13 72.03 42.73 31.05
CA GLN A 13 72.29 43.59 29.90
C GLN A 13 72.03 42.84 28.59
N ALA A 14 71.33 43.50 27.67
CA ALA A 14 71.03 42.99 26.33
C ALA A 14 71.76 43.82 25.27
N PHE A 15 72.37 43.15 24.31
CA PHE A 15 73.06 43.75 23.18
C PHE A 15 72.92 42.88 21.93
N GLU A 16 72.88 43.53 20.78
CA GLU A 16 72.90 42.90 19.47
C GLU A 16 74.35 42.73 19.01
N VAL A 17 74.72 41.53 18.55
CA VAL A 17 76.03 41.26 17.96
C VAL A 17 75.88 41.00 16.47
N ILE A 18 76.48 41.86 15.66
CA ILE A 18 76.53 41.71 14.20
C ILE A 18 77.93 41.24 13.82
N LEU A 19 78.03 39.97 13.42
CA LEU A 19 79.29 39.36 12.98
C LEU A 19 79.68 39.84 11.57
N LYS A 20 78.69 39.94 10.67
CA LYS A 20 78.80 40.46 9.30
C LYS A 20 77.61 41.39 9.02
N PRO A 21 77.81 42.60 8.45
CA PRO A 21 76.70 43.47 8.09
C PRO A 21 75.81 42.79 7.04
N PRO A 22 74.48 43.02 7.08
CA PRO A 22 73.57 42.47 6.07
C PRO A 22 74.03 42.91 4.67
N SER A 23 74.04 41.97 3.73
CA SER A 23 74.37 42.25 2.34
C SER A 23 73.32 43.21 1.76
N PRO A 24 73.70 44.22 0.96
CA PRO A 24 72.75 45.18 0.39
C PRO A 24 71.73 44.56 -0.58
N THR A 25 71.85 43.27 -0.88
CA THR A 25 70.95 42.51 -1.76
C THR A 25 70.02 41.54 -1.02
N SER A 26 70.12 41.40 0.30
CA SER A 26 69.23 40.54 1.08
C SER A 26 68.32 41.39 1.96
N ASP A 27 67.43 42.14 1.31
CA ASP A 27 66.19 42.55 1.97
C ASP A 27 65.44 41.28 2.36
N GLY A 28 64.90 41.21 3.58
CA GLY A 28 64.43 39.98 4.24
C GLY A 28 63.20 39.32 3.62
N GLY A 29 63.28 38.96 2.34
CA GLY A 29 62.15 38.59 1.49
C GLY A 29 61.92 37.10 1.31
N TYR A 30 62.37 36.23 2.22
CA TYR A 30 61.93 34.83 2.24
C TYR A 30 60.88 34.59 3.32
N SER A 31 59.89 35.48 3.42
CA SER A 31 58.59 34.99 3.87
C SER A 31 57.96 34.34 2.65
N ILE A 32 57.64 33.05 2.72
CA ILE A 32 56.65 32.47 1.81
C ILE A 32 55.43 33.36 1.99
N THR A 33 55.19 34.24 1.01
CA THR A 33 54.11 35.22 1.01
C THR A 33 52.80 34.47 0.92
N SER A 34 52.38 33.90 2.05
CA SER A 34 50.96 33.78 2.35
C SER A 34 50.45 35.21 2.29
N PRO A 35 49.48 35.54 1.40
CA PRO A 35 48.84 36.84 1.45
C PRO A 35 48.45 37.13 2.91
N PRO A 36 48.68 38.35 3.44
CA PRO A 36 48.33 38.66 4.81
C PRO A 36 46.89 38.21 5.03
N LYS A 37 46.71 37.22 5.92
CA LYS A 37 45.39 36.65 6.19
C LYS A 37 44.51 37.81 6.62
N LYS A 38 43.51 38.16 5.81
CA LYS A 38 42.44 39.05 6.25
C LYS A 38 41.94 38.49 7.58
N GLU A 39 41.96 39.31 8.62
CA GLU A 39 41.49 38.89 9.94
C GLU A 39 40.08 38.34 9.79
N VAL A 40 39.91 37.05 10.10
CA VAL A 40 38.63 36.38 9.94
C VAL A 40 37.73 36.97 11.02
N SER A 41 36.74 37.77 10.62
CA SER A 41 35.77 38.34 11.56
C SER A 41 35.01 37.22 12.30
N LEU A 42 34.58 37.52 13.51
CA LEU A 42 33.79 36.59 14.35
C LEU A 42 32.56 36.04 13.59
N GLU A 43 31.90 36.90 12.82
CA GLU A 43 30.78 36.55 11.92
C GLU A 43 31.14 35.42 10.93
N ASN A 44 32.31 35.52 10.29
CA ASN A 44 32.76 34.54 9.29
C ASN A 44 33.15 33.20 9.93
N ILE A 45 33.62 33.22 11.19
CA ILE A 45 33.89 32.00 11.96
C ILE A 45 32.57 31.30 12.31
N GLN A 46 31.60 32.05 12.84
CA GLN A 46 30.28 31.53 13.19
C GLN A 46 29.57 30.92 11.98
N LYS A 47 29.57 31.62 10.84
CA LYS A 47 28.97 31.13 9.60
C LYS A 47 29.58 29.81 9.12
N LYS A 48 30.90 29.62 9.30
CA LYS A 48 31.57 28.36 8.94
C LYS A 48 31.20 27.22 9.87
N LEU A 49 31.04 27.50 11.16
CA LEU A 49 30.59 26.52 12.16
C LEU A 49 29.14 26.09 11.90
N GLU A 50 28.25 27.06 11.68
CA GLU A 50 26.85 26.81 11.34
C GLU A 50 26.72 25.98 10.06
N ALA A 51 27.44 26.34 8.99
CA ALA A 51 27.43 25.56 7.76
C ALA A 51 27.95 24.11 7.95
N ALA A 52 28.87 23.89 8.89
CA ALA A 52 29.33 22.54 9.22
C ALA A 52 28.28 21.77 10.02
N GLU A 53 27.57 22.44 10.92
CA GLU A 53 26.47 21.87 11.67
C GLU A 53 25.29 21.49 10.77
N ASP A 54 24.92 22.36 9.83
CA ASP A 54 23.84 22.09 8.88
C ASP A 54 24.14 20.89 7.98
N ARG A 55 25.40 20.73 7.54
CA ARG A 55 25.81 19.52 6.80
C ARG A 55 25.63 18.26 7.65
N ARG A 56 25.95 18.35 8.94
CA ARG A 56 25.80 17.25 9.90
C ARG A 56 24.33 16.91 10.12
N ARG A 57 23.48 17.91 10.38
CA ARG A 57 22.01 17.74 10.53
C ARG A 57 21.38 17.20 9.25
N SER A 58 21.82 17.66 8.08
CA SER A 58 21.31 17.19 6.79
C SER A 58 21.62 15.71 6.56
N GLN A 59 22.84 15.25 6.87
CA GLN A 59 23.18 13.82 6.81
C GLN A 59 22.34 13.00 7.78
N GLU A 60 22.20 13.47 9.03
CA GLU A 60 21.39 12.79 10.04
C GLU A 60 19.92 12.69 9.61
N ALA A 61 19.33 13.78 9.12
CA ALA A 61 17.97 13.80 8.58
C ALA A 61 17.79 12.83 7.41
N GLN A 62 18.78 12.73 6.51
CA GLN A 62 18.74 11.79 5.39
C GLN A 62 18.76 10.33 5.88
N VAL A 63 19.58 10.02 6.89
CA VAL A 63 19.63 8.69 7.50
C VAL A 63 18.30 8.36 8.18
N LEU A 64 17.75 9.28 8.97
CA LEU A 64 16.46 9.10 9.64
C LEU A 64 15.33 8.90 8.64
N LYS A 65 15.31 9.65 7.54
CA LYS A 65 14.34 9.48 6.44
C LYS A 65 14.43 8.07 5.84
N ALA A 66 15.63 7.61 5.49
CA ALA A 66 15.82 6.28 4.93
C ALA A 66 15.42 5.16 5.90
N LEU A 67 15.62 5.36 7.21
CA LEU A 67 15.14 4.43 8.24
C LEU A 67 13.62 4.42 8.33
N ALA A 68 12.98 5.59 8.28
CA ALA A 68 11.52 5.71 8.29
C ALA A 68 10.89 5.01 7.06
N GLU A 69 11.45 5.23 5.86
CA GLU A 69 11.03 4.57 4.62
C GLU A 69 11.14 3.04 4.73
N LYS A 70 12.23 2.51 5.31
CA LYS A 70 12.37 1.06 5.54
C LYS A 70 11.30 0.52 6.49
N ARG A 71 10.99 1.24 7.58
CA ARG A 71 9.94 0.86 8.53
C ARG A 71 8.55 0.90 7.90
N GLU A 72 8.30 1.85 7.01
CA GLU A 72 7.06 1.91 6.24
C GLU A 72 6.93 0.72 5.31
N HIS A 73 7.98 0.43 4.54
CA HIS A 73 7.98 -0.73 3.65
C HIS A 73 7.74 -2.05 4.37
N GLU A 74 8.33 -2.24 5.56
CA GLU A 74 8.06 -3.42 6.40
C GLU A 74 6.58 -3.55 6.79
N ARG A 75 5.92 -2.43 7.13
CA ARG A 75 4.47 -2.42 7.43
C ARG A 75 3.66 -2.76 6.19
N ASP A 76 3.99 -2.18 5.04
CA ASP A 76 3.27 -2.40 3.79
C ASP A 76 3.36 -3.86 3.34
N VAL A 77 4.53 -4.49 3.48
CA VAL A 77 4.73 -5.91 3.15
C VAL A 77 3.86 -6.80 4.03
N LEU A 78 3.81 -6.53 5.34
CA LEU A 78 2.98 -7.30 6.27
C LEU A 78 1.49 -7.13 5.96
N LEU A 79 1.03 -5.90 5.74
CA LEU A 79 -0.36 -5.62 5.40
C LEU A 79 -0.75 -6.28 4.08
N LYS A 80 0.12 -6.22 3.06
CA LYS A 80 -0.12 -6.85 1.77
C LYS A 80 -0.22 -8.37 1.89
N ALA A 81 0.64 -9.01 2.68
CA ALA A 81 0.58 -10.45 2.91
C ALA A 81 -0.76 -10.87 3.58
N MET A 82 -1.24 -10.07 4.54
CA MET A 82 -2.54 -10.31 5.18
C MET A 82 -3.70 -10.12 4.19
N GLU A 83 -3.66 -9.07 3.39
CA GLU A 83 -4.68 -8.74 2.40
C GLU A 83 -4.77 -9.82 1.30
N GLU A 84 -3.64 -10.27 0.77
CA GLU A 84 -3.59 -11.36 -0.22
C GLU A 84 -4.16 -12.66 0.35
N ASN A 85 -3.85 -12.98 1.62
CA ASN A 85 -4.41 -14.15 2.29
C ASN A 85 -5.93 -14.04 2.48
N SER A 86 -6.43 -12.86 2.87
CA SER A 86 -7.87 -12.61 2.98
C SER A 86 -8.57 -12.73 1.61
N ASN A 87 -7.97 -12.15 0.57
CA ASN A 87 -8.49 -12.20 -0.79
C ASN A 87 -8.53 -13.63 -1.35
N PHE A 88 -7.54 -14.47 -1.03
CA PHE A 88 -7.55 -15.87 -1.44
C PHE A 88 -8.77 -16.61 -0.87
N SER A 89 -9.04 -16.46 0.43
CA SER A 89 -10.23 -17.07 1.07
C SER A 89 -11.51 -16.55 0.45
N LYS A 90 -11.64 -15.23 0.27
CA LYS A 90 -12.83 -14.61 -0.32
C LYS A 90 -13.10 -15.12 -1.74
N MET A 91 -12.09 -15.16 -2.61
CA MET A 91 -12.23 -15.68 -3.97
C MET A 91 -12.59 -17.16 -3.99
N ALA A 92 -12.02 -17.96 -3.07
CA ALA A 92 -12.35 -19.38 -2.96
C ALA A 92 -13.81 -19.59 -2.55
N GLU A 93 -14.30 -18.80 -1.58
CA GLU A 93 -15.69 -18.80 -1.13
C GLU A 93 -16.64 -18.40 -2.25
N GLU A 94 -16.41 -17.26 -2.92
CA GLU A 94 -17.23 -16.78 -4.03
C GLU A 94 -17.30 -17.78 -5.19
N LYS A 95 -16.19 -18.46 -5.48
CA LYS A 95 -16.15 -19.49 -6.51
C LYS A 95 -16.94 -20.73 -6.11
N LEU A 96 -16.89 -21.12 -4.84
CA LEU A 96 -17.66 -22.25 -4.33
C LEU A 96 -19.15 -21.94 -4.34
N THR A 97 -19.57 -20.78 -3.83
CA THR A 97 -20.98 -20.37 -3.80
C THR A 97 -21.56 -20.32 -5.22
N SER A 98 -20.86 -19.69 -6.16
CA SER A 98 -21.26 -19.64 -7.56
C SER A 98 -21.44 -21.04 -8.18
N LYS A 99 -20.52 -21.97 -7.91
CA LYS A 99 -20.63 -23.36 -8.40
C LYS A 99 -21.82 -24.10 -7.79
N MET A 100 -22.05 -23.93 -6.49
CA MET A 100 -23.18 -24.56 -5.80
C MET A 100 -24.51 -24.03 -6.32
N GLU A 101 -24.64 -22.72 -6.50
CA GLU A 101 -25.82 -22.11 -7.11
C GLU A 101 -26.08 -22.62 -8.52
N HIS A 102 -25.04 -22.71 -9.35
CA HIS A 102 -25.17 -23.21 -10.70
C HIS A 102 -25.58 -24.70 -10.71
N ASN A 103 -25.00 -25.51 -9.83
CA ASN A 103 -25.37 -26.92 -9.68
C ASN A 103 -26.85 -27.08 -9.29
N THR A 104 -27.31 -26.29 -8.31
CA THR A 104 -28.70 -26.28 -7.87
C THR A 104 -29.65 -25.89 -9.00
N LYS A 105 -29.38 -24.77 -9.69
CA LYS A 105 -30.17 -24.31 -10.84
C LYS A 105 -30.24 -25.35 -11.96
N ASN A 106 -29.13 -26.02 -12.26
CA ASN A 106 -29.10 -27.08 -13.27
C ASN A 106 -29.94 -28.29 -12.86
N ARG A 107 -29.87 -28.69 -11.58
CA ARG A 107 -30.66 -29.80 -11.05
C ARG A 107 -32.16 -29.46 -11.08
N GLU A 108 -32.53 -28.25 -10.69
CA GLU A 108 -33.91 -27.75 -10.75
C GLU A 108 -34.42 -27.72 -12.18
N ALA A 109 -33.66 -27.16 -13.11
CA ALA A 109 -34.03 -27.11 -14.53
C ALA A 109 -34.23 -28.52 -15.11
N LEU A 110 -33.38 -29.49 -14.77
CA LEU A 110 -33.53 -30.88 -15.19
C LEU A 110 -34.85 -31.49 -14.67
N LEU A 111 -35.15 -31.28 -13.39
CA LEU A 111 -36.38 -31.79 -12.78
C LEU A 111 -37.63 -31.13 -13.38
N LEU A 112 -37.61 -29.80 -13.56
CA LEU A 112 -38.70 -29.06 -14.18
C LEU A 112 -38.95 -29.54 -15.61
N ALA A 113 -37.90 -29.72 -16.41
CA ALA A 113 -38.03 -30.26 -17.78
C ALA A 113 -38.52 -31.71 -17.81
N MET A 114 -38.23 -32.52 -16.79
CA MET A 114 -38.79 -33.86 -16.64
C MET A 114 -40.28 -33.81 -16.31
N LEU A 115 -40.68 -32.99 -15.35
CA LEU A 115 -42.06 -32.80 -14.92
C LEU A 115 -42.94 -32.25 -16.06
N GLU A 116 -42.45 -31.26 -16.80
CA GLU A 116 -43.17 -30.66 -17.93
C GLU A 116 -43.45 -31.71 -19.03
N ARG A 117 -42.46 -32.53 -19.38
CA ARG A 117 -42.64 -33.62 -20.35
C ARG A 117 -43.65 -34.67 -19.88
N LEU A 118 -43.73 -34.93 -18.58
CA LEU A 118 -44.73 -35.85 -18.02
C LEU A 118 -46.14 -35.23 -18.03
N GLN A 119 -46.26 -33.96 -17.63
CA GLN A 119 -47.53 -33.23 -17.66
C GLN A 119 -48.08 -33.11 -19.08
N GLU A 120 -47.23 -32.84 -20.07
CA GLU A 120 -47.64 -32.77 -21.47
C GLU A 120 -48.10 -34.14 -21.99
N LYS A 121 -47.44 -35.24 -21.60
CA LYS A 121 -47.92 -36.60 -21.92
C LYS A 121 -49.29 -36.89 -21.31
N VAL A 122 -49.53 -36.50 -20.06
CA VAL A 122 -50.84 -36.67 -19.42
C VAL A 122 -51.89 -35.80 -20.12
N ARG A 123 -51.58 -34.54 -20.41
CA ARG A 123 -52.47 -33.60 -21.10
C ARG A 123 -52.83 -34.10 -22.50
N THR A 124 -51.84 -34.43 -23.31
CA THR A 124 -52.04 -34.97 -24.67
C THR A 124 -52.80 -36.27 -24.65
N HIS A 125 -52.49 -37.20 -23.73
CA HIS A 125 -53.27 -38.43 -23.58
C HIS A 125 -54.71 -38.12 -23.21
N PHE A 126 -54.98 -37.20 -22.29
CA PHE A 126 -56.35 -36.85 -21.87
C PHE A 126 -57.14 -36.08 -22.94
N THR A 127 -56.46 -35.32 -23.81
CA THR A 127 -57.11 -34.59 -24.91
C THR A 127 -57.25 -35.44 -26.18
N SER A 128 -56.32 -36.36 -26.45
CA SER A 128 -56.41 -37.29 -27.59
C SER A 128 -57.36 -38.45 -27.31
N PHE A 129 -57.48 -38.87 -26.05
CA PHE A 129 -58.56 -39.74 -25.59
C PHE A 129 -59.76 -38.83 -25.24
N GLN A 130 -60.45 -38.29 -26.25
CA GLN A 130 -61.86 -37.98 -26.01
C GLN A 130 -62.49 -39.28 -25.51
N PRO A 131 -63.15 -39.29 -24.33
CA PRO A 131 -63.83 -40.49 -23.88
C PRO A 131 -65.00 -40.72 -24.84
N GLN A 132 -64.77 -41.51 -25.88
CA GLN A 132 -65.83 -42.19 -26.59
C GLN A 132 -66.27 -43.37 -25.72
N TRP A 133 -66.62 -43.07 -24.47
CA TRP A 133 -67.46 -43.94 -23.69
C TRP A 133 -68.88 -43.63 -24.15
N PRO A 134 -69.53 -44.50 -24.96
CA PRO A 134 -70.96 -44.38 -25.10
C PRO A 134 -71.52 -44.54 -23.69
N CYS A 135 -72.31 -43.58 -23.23
CA CYS A 135 -73.08 -43.73 -22.01
C CYS A 135 -73.89 -45.03 -22.14
N PRO A 136 -73.63 -46.11 -21.38
CA PRO A 136 -74.32 -47.38 -21.61
C PRO A 136 -75.77 -47.33 -21.11
N TYR A 137 -76.14 -46.25 -20.41
CA TYR A 137 -77.46 -46.04 -19.87
C TYR A 137 -77.83 -44.59 -20.08
N LEU A 138 -78.88 -44.31 -20.86
CA LEU A 138 -79.62 -43.05 -20.79
C LEU A 138 -79.87 -42.72 -19.31
N CYS A 139 -79.06 -41.85 -18.67
CA CYS A 139 -79.45 -41.27 -17.39
C CYS A 139 -80.40 -40.11 -17.69
N PRO A 140 -81.64 -40.12 -17.16
CA PRO A 140 -82.54 -38.97 -17.22
C PRO A 140 -82.15 -37.87 -16.21
N CYS A 141 -81.02 -38.02 -15.52
CA CYS A 141 -80.59 -37.15 -14.43
C CYS A 141 -79.69 -36.02 -14.93
N GLY A 142 -80.28 -34.84 -15.19
CA GLY A 142 -79.58 -33.65 -15.68
C GLY A 142 -78.70 -32.92 -14.66
N GLU A 143 -77.83 -33.62 -13.91
CA GLU A 143 -76.97 -33.00 -12.88
C GLU A 143 -75.48 -33.35 -12.96
N CYS A 144 -75.03 -34.10 -13.96
CA CYS A 144 -73.61 -34.43 -14.12
C CYS A 144 -72.81 -33.37 -14.91
N ARG A 145 -73.05 -32.07 -14.65
CA ARG A 145 -72.24 -30.98 -15.23
C ARG A 145 -71.48 -30.23 -14.16
N THR A 146 -70.15 -30.31 -14.27
CA THR A 146 -69.17 -29.33 -13.79
C THR A 146 -69.07 -29.15 -12.28
N SER A 147 -68.22 -29.96 -11.64
CA SER A 147 -67.46 -29.49 -10.48
C SER A 147 -66.01 -29.96 -10.62
N LEU A 148 -65.28 -29.30 -11.50
CA LEU A 148 -63.82 -29.37 -11.55
C LEU A 148 -63.34 -27.92 -11.71
N LEU A 149 -62.60 -27.43 -10.72
CA LEU A 149 -61.93 -26.12 -10.57
C LEU A 149 -62.52 -25.24 -9.46
N THR A 150 -62.04 -25.45 -8.23
CA THR A 150 -61.46 -24.41 -7.36
C THR A 150 -60.88 -25.08 -6.10
N LEU A 151 -59.61 -25.51 -6.17
CA LEU A 151 -58.80 -25.74 -4.97
C LEU A 151 -57.85 -24.54 -4.83
N THR A 152 -58.34 -23.45 -4.25
CA THR A 152 -57.50 -22.33 -3.84
C THR A 152 -56.73 -22.71 -2.58
N HIS A 153 -55.42 -22.81 -2.71
CA HIS A 153 -54.49 -23.08 -1.62
C HIS A 153 -54.41 -21.85 -0.69
N THR A 154 -55.03 -21.89 0.48
CA THR A 154 -54.83 -20.88 1.54
C THR A 154 -53.57 -21.21 2.33
N HIS A 155 -52.52 -20.42 2.17
CA HIS A 155 -51.33 -20.47 3.03
C HIS A 155 -51.64 -19.70 4.33
N THR A 156 -51.88 -20.42 5.43
CA THR A 156 -51.86 -19.83 6.78
C THR A 156 -50.43 -19.81 7.28
N HIS A 157 -49.92 -18.60 7.49
CA HIS A 157 -48.65 -18.28 8.12
C HIS A 157 -48.76 -18.54 9.63
N THR A 158 -47.95 -19.46 10.17
CA THR A 158 -47.83 -19.65 11.62
C THR A 158 -46.38 -19.95 12.00
N SER A 159 -45.85 -19.02 12.80
CA SER A 159 -44.62 -19.01 13.63
C SER A 159 -43.25 -19.07 12.98
#